data_AF-A0A5N5LW26-F1
#
_entry.id   AF-A0A5N5LW26-F1
#
_cell.length_a   1.000
_cell.length_b   1.000
_cell.length_c   1.000
_cell.angle_alpha   90.00
_cell.angle_beta   90.00
_cell.angle_gamma   90.00
#
_symmetry.space_group_name_H-M   'P 1'
#
loop_
_entity.id
_entity.type
_entity.pdbx_description
1 polymer ?
#
loop_
_entity_poly.entity_id
_entity_poly.type
_entity_poly.pdbx_seq_one_letter_code
_entity_poly.pdbx_strand_id
1 'polypeptide(L)'
;MASDDGWQHIPPRGRKGRQRLADVLAMEAVNMQTTADHPPTSSVLSAAEITADHEKLCSRWRASSSYTDLRAIIAEHFAGHALITTAVCLGLGSFDVKILTDRGCRASHDAHVQLEAFQTIVKVLEERTSKKIKCYAQEPSFTPSDKAYLSSLGIDVLDSPAAFGLVTARTFVFGIHLPHYAWGYALAEHLPGLYVGTDLRSLDGVNIGLAEDEVLRKVIGRVGEMSREADRWAFPVAGEWDSWLGATFAGTDILWRRQEKDGDAVEEEEKEAQGEEKGSTAGLEKEVTGLSLG
;
A
#
# COMPACT_ATOMS: atom_id res chain seq x y z
N MET A 1 -21.65 43.70 32.82
CA MET A 1 -21.08 42.33 32.81
C MET A 1 -22.11 41.46 32.12
N ALA A 2 -21.81 41.02 30.90
CA ALA A 2 -22.77 40.42 29.97
C ALA A 2 -22.54 38.91 29.83
N SER A 3 -23.67 38.19 29.87
CA SER A 3 -24.04 36.94 29.18
C SER A 3 -23.22 35.66 29.37
N ASP A 4 -23.76 34.82 30.26
CA ASP A 4 -24.12 33.39 30.13
C ASP A 4 -23.69 32.66 28.84
N ASP A 5 -22.86 31.62 29.01
CA ASP A 5 -22.29 30.75 27.98
C ASP A 5 -23.32 29.75 27.42
N GLY A 6 -23.90 30.08 26.27
CA GLY A 6 -24.76 29.19 25.48
C GLY A 6 -23.98 28.18 24.63
N TRP A 7 -23.38 27.16 25.24
CA TRP A 7 -22.90 25.99 24.49
C TRP A 7 -23.92 24.85 24.53
N GLN A 8 -24.60 24.66 23.40
CA GLN A 8 -25.61 23.61 23.21
C GLN A 8 -24.91 22.28 22.88
N HIS A 9 -24.91 21.35 23.84
CA HIS A 9 -24.30 20.02 23.69
C HIS A 9 -25.18 19.12 22.79
N ILE A 10 -24.72 18.82 21.57
CA ILE A 10 -25.40 17.91 20.65
C ILE A 10 -24.94 16.47 20.94
N PRO A 11 -25.82 15.52 21.29
CA PRO A 11 -25.41 14.14 21.54
C PRO A 11 -25.00 13.43 20.25
N PRO A 12 -23.99 12.54 20.29
CA PRO A 12 -23.46 11.89 19.10
C PRO A 12 -24.52 10.98 18.45
N ARG A 13 -24.75 11.17 17.15
CA ARG A 13 -25.66 10.37 16.33
C ARG A 13 -25.22 8.89 16.32
N GLY A 14 -26.17 7.99 16.55
CA GLY A 14 -25.95 6.54 16.67
C GLY A 14 -25.33 5.87 15.43
N ARG A 15 -25.07 4.56 15.53
CA ARG A 15 -24.31 3.71 14.57
C ARG A 15 -24.59 3.95 13.07
N LYS A 16 -25.82 4.29 12.68
CA LYS A 16 -26.19 4.63 11.29
C LYS A 16 -25.71 6.00 10.81
N GLY A 17 -25.56 6.97 11.71
CA GLY A 17 -24.98 8.29 11.41
C GLY A 17 -23.46 8.26 11.24
N ARG A 18 -22.78 7.33 11.94
CA ARG A 18 -21.35 7.07 11.75
C ARG A 18 -21.05 6.38 10.43
N GLN A 19 -21.86 5.41 10.02
CA GLN A 19 -21.74 4.80 8.69
C GLN A 19 -21.92 5.84 7.57
N ARG A 20 -22.94 6.70 7.69
CA ARG A 20 -23.19 7.76 6.70
C ARG A 20 -22.10 8.84 6.68
N LEU A 21 -21.46 9.12 7.82
CA LEU A 21 -20.31 10.02 7.87
C LEU A 21 -19.04 9.36 7.30
N ALA A 22 -18.83 8.07 7.54
CA ALA A 22 -17.77 7.31 6.89
C ALA A 22 -17.97 7.22 5.37
N ASP A 23 -19.22 7.07 4.90
CA ASP A 23 -19.56 7.08 3.47
C ASP A 23 -19.41 8.49 2.86
N VAL A 24 -19.73 9.55 3.61
CA VAL A 24 -19.54 10.95 3.19
C VAL A 24 -18.06 11.33 3.20
N LEU A 25 -17.28 10.95 4.21
CA LEU A 25 -15.84 11.17 4.25
C LEU A 25 -15.13 10.30 3.20
N ALA A 26 -15.65 9.10 2.92
CA ALA A 26 -15.19 8.30 1.79
C ALA A 26 -15.49 9.00 0.46
N MET A 27 -16.72 9.51 0.27
CA MET A 27 -17.09 10.33 -0.89
C MET A 27 -16.33 11.65 -0.95
N GLU A 28 -15.97 12.29 0.17
CA GLU A 28 -15.24 13.57 0.25
C GLU A 28 -13.74 13.38 0.04
N ALA A 29 -13.15 12.27 0.51
CA ALA A 29 -11.80 11.86 0.18
C ALA A 29 -11.69 11.40 -1.29
N VAL A 30 -12.72 10.73 -1.80
CA VAL A 30 -12.89 10.50 -3.25
C VAL A 30 -13.03 11.84 -3.96
N ASN A 31 -13.83 12.80 -3.47
CA ASN A 31 -14.03 14.16 -4.03
C ASN A 31 -12.77 15.03 -3.99
N MET A 32 -11.92 14.92 -2.97
CA MET A 32 -10.60 15.59 -2.95
C MET A 32 -9.64 14.94 -3.95
N GLN A 33 -9.82 13.65 -4.24
CA GLN A 33 -9.18 12.99 -5.38
C GLN A 33 -9.86 13.33 -6.74
N THR A 34 -11.15 13.72 -6.74
CA THR A 34 -11.98 14.02 -7.94
C THR A 34 -12.27 15.49 -8.18
N THR A 35 -11.57 16.45 -7.55
CA THR A 35 -11.45 17.78 -8.18
C THR A 35 -10.75 17.69 -9.55
N ALA A 36 -10.13 16.54 -9.86
CA ALA A 36 -9.92 16.04 -11.20
C ALA A 36 -11.11 15.14 -11.63
N ASP A 37 -12.27 15.74 -11.94
CA ASP A 37 -13.49 14.99 -12.32
C ASP A 37 -13.33 14.17 -13.62
N HIS A 38 -12.24 14.40 -14.36
CA HIS A 38 -11.88 13.65 -15.56
C HIS A 38 -10.37 13.35 -15.57
N PRO A 39 -9.96 12.09 -15.87
CA PRO A 39 -8.57 11.79 -16.12
C PRO A 39 -8.07 12.68 -17.27
N PRO A 40 -6.81 13.15 -17.24
CA PRO A 40 -6.29 13.98 -18.31
C PRO A 40 -6.46 13.28 -19.67
N THR A 41 -7.08 13.97 -20.62
CA THR A 41 -7.36 13.42 -21.96
C THR A 41 -6.31 13.80 -22.99
N SER A 42 -5.38 14.68 -22.63
CA SER A 42 -4.31 15.18 -23.48
C SER A 42 -2.97 15.11 -22.78
N SER A 43 -1.93 14.87 -23.56
CA SER A 43 -0.55 14.94 -23.09
C SER A 43 0.14 16.19 -23.63
N VAL A 44 1.13 16.70 -22.89
CA VAL A 44 2.04 17.73 -23.39
C VAL A 44 3.29 17.10 -23.99
N LEU A 45 3.89 16.16 -23.27
CA LEU A 45 5.07 15.40 -23.67
C LEU A 45 4.64 14.10 -24.35
N SER A 46 5.49 13.59 -25.22
CA SER A 46 5.41 12.23 -25.73
C SER A 46 5.99 11.22 -24.72
N ALA A 47 5.57 9.96 -24.81
CA ALA A 47 6.16 8.89 -24.00
C ALA A 47 7.69 8.74 -24.23
N ALA A 48 8.19 9.10 -25.41
CA ALA A 48 9.61 9.10 -25.71
C ALA A 48 10.37 10.21 -24.97
N GLU A 49 9.78 11.41 -24.85
CA GLU A 49 10.35 12.49 -24.04
C GLU A 49 10.36 12.13 -22.56
N ILE A 50 9.26 11.57 -22.04
CA ILE A 50 9.17 11.04 -20.67
C ILE A 50 10.25 9.99 -20.42
N THR A 51 10.49 9.09 -21.38
CA THR A 51 11.54 8.07 -21.29
C THR A 51 12.93 8.69 -21.21
N ALA A 52 13.21 9.71 -22.03
CA ALA A 52 14.48 10.41 -22.03
C ALA A 52 14.73 11.16 -20.70
N ASP A 53 13.71 11.82 -20.16
CA ASP A 53 13.77 12.49 -18.87
C ASP A 53 13.97 11.50 -17.72
N HIS A 54 13.27 10.36 -17.75
CA HIS A 54 13.47 9.29 -16.79
C HIS A 54 14.93 8.81 -16.78
N GLU A 55 15.50 8.48 -17.93
CA GLU A 55 16.88 7.99 -17.98
C GLU A 55 17.87 9.04 -17.46
N LYS A 56 17.67 10.30 -17.84
CA LYS A 56 18.49 11.42 -17.37
C LYS A 56 18.44 11.56 -15.84
N LEU A 57 17.24 11.54 -15.24
CA LEU A 57 17.06 11.71 -13.81
C LEU A 57 17.54 10.50 -13.01
N CYS A 58 17.19 9.31 -13.46
CA CYS A 58 17.46 8.06 -12.75
C CYS A 58 18.93 7.62 -12.85
N SER A 59 19.67 8.03 -13.87
CA SER A 59 21.12 7.74 -13.99
C SER A 59 21.91 8.19 -12.74
N ARG A 60 21.56 9.35 -12.18
CA ARG A 60 22.19 9.88 -10.95
C ARG A 60 21.83 9.05 -9.73
N TRP A 61 20.56 8.69 -9.59
CA TRP A 61 20.10 7.86 -8.48
C TRP A 61 20.72 6.46 -8.53
N ARG A 62 20.80 5.82 -9.70
CA ARG A 62 21.48 4.52 -9.87
C ARG A 62 22.97 4.55 -9.52
N ALA A 63 23.63 5.70 -9.63
CA ALA A 63 25.02 5.89 -9.25
C ALA A 63 25.21 6.19 -7.74
N SER A 64 24.12 6.37 -6.99
CA SER A 64 24.17 6.69 -5.56
C SER A 64 24.40 5.48 -4.67
N SER A 65 24.80 5.72 -3.42
CA SER A 65 24.78 4.69 -2.37
C SER A 65 23.34 4.26 -2.06
N SER A 66 22.37 5.18 -2.09
CA SER A 66 20.95 4.91 -1.83
C SER A 66 20.40 3.78 -2.69
N TYR A 67 20.76 3.75 -3.98
CA TYR A 67 20.41 2.65 -4.90
C TYR A 67 21.02 1.31 -4.47
N THR A 68 22.31 1.32 -4.13
CA THR A 68 23.04 0.10 -3.74
C THR A 68 22.51 -0.45 -2.42
N ASP A 69 22.31 0.42 -1.43
CA ASP A 69 21.80 0.08 -0.11
C ASP A 69 20.36 -0.45 -0.20
N LEU A 70 19.50 0.13 -1.05
CA LEU A 70 18.14 -0.36 -1.25
C LEU A 70 18.15 -1.78 -1.79
N ARG A 71 18.99 -2.05 -2.79
CA ARG A 71 19.13 -3.41 -3.33
C ARG A 71 19.64 -4.37 -2.27
N ALA A 72 20.61 -3.97 -1.45
CA ALA A 72 21.15 -4.80 -0.38
C ALA A 72 20.07 -5.16 0.66
N ILE A 73 19.30 -4.18 1.16
CA ILE A 73 18.19 -4.41 2.10
C ILE A 73 17.23 -5.47 1.57
N ILE A 74 16.75 -5.31 0.33
CA ILE A 74 15.79 -6.25 -0.25
C ILE A 74 16.44 -7.63 -0.46
N ALA A 75 17.67 -7.66 -0.97
CA ALA A 75 18.36 -8.89 -1.34
C ALA A 75 18.79 -9.73 -0.14
N GLU A 76 19.17 -9.11 0.98
CA GLU A 76 19.63 -9.77 2.20
C GLU A 76 18.47 -10.32 3.03
N HIS A 77 17.35 -9.59 3.07
CA HIS A 77 16.22 -9.95 3.92
C HIS A 77 15.17 -10.84 3.23
N PHE A 78 15.22 -11.01 1.91
CA PHE A 78 14.27 -11.80 1.12
C PHE A 78 13.89 -13.16 1.74
N ALA A 79 14.88 -13.94 2.20
CA ALA A 79 14.64 -15.32 2.65
C ALA A 79 13.83 -15.44 3.95
N GLY A 80 13.75 -14.37 4.75
CA GLY A 80 13.02 -14.36 6.03
C GLY A 80 11.63 -13.73 5.96
N HIS A 81 11.16 -13.38 4.76
CA HIS A 81 10.04 -12.46 4.60
C HIS A 81 9.00 -12.93 3.57
N ALA A 82 7.82 -12.31 3.62
CA ALA A 82 6.68 -12.65 2.78
C ALA A 82 7.03 -12.62 1.29
N LEU A 83 6.63 -13.68 0.57
CA LEU A 83 6.81 -13.80 -0.87
C LEU A 83 5.87 -12.87 -1.63
N ILE A 84 6.44 -12.02 -2.48
CA ILE A 84 5.71 -11.05 -3.29
C ILE A 84 5.44 -11.57 -4.70
N THR A 85 4.22 -11.43 -5.20
CA THR A 85 3.86 -11.72 -6.61
C THR A 85 3.19 -10.58 -7.34
N THR A 86 2.73 -9.58 -6.60
CA THR A 86 2.06 -8.40 -7.14
C THR A 86 2.70 -7.17 -6.54
N ALA A 87 2.93 -6.15 -7.35
CA ALA A 87 3.45 -4.87 -6.91
C ALA A 87 2.50 -3.76 -7.37
N VAL A 88 2.15 -2.85 -6.47
CA VAL A 88 1.20 -1.76 -6.70
C VAL A 88 1.88 -0.45 -6.33
N CYS A 89 1.99 0.44 -7.30
CA CYS A 89 2.54 1.79 -7.13
C CYS A 89 1.40 2.81 -7.09
N LEU A 90 1.27 3.54 -5.99
CA LEU A 90 0.17 4.48 -5.74
C LEU A 90 0.70 5.91 -5.65
N GLY A 91 0.02 6.84 -6.33
CA GLY A 91 0.21 8.26 -6.07
C GLY A 91 1.56 8.84 -6.50
N LEU A 92 2.14 8.36 -7.61
CA LEU A 92 3.42 8.86 -8.13
C LEU A 92 3.36 10.32 -8.58
N GLY A 93 2.18 10.82 -8.96
CA GLY A 93 2.03 12.02 -9.77
C GLY A 93 2.36 11.79 -11.26
N SER A 94 2.06 12.79 -12.09
CA SER A 94 2.32 12.77 -13.54
C SER A 94 3.79 13.03 -13.88
N PHE A 95 4.30 12.35 -14.91
CA PHE A 95 5.61 12.66 -15.50
C PHE A 95 5.50 13.81 -16.52
N ASP A 96 4.32 13.95 -17.13
CA ASP A 96 4.00 14.88 -18.20
C ASP A 96 3.82 16.34 -17.74
N VAL A 97 4.95 17.05 -17.52
CA VAL A 97 4.96 18.45 -17.06
C VAL A 97 5.70 19.36 -18.04
N LYS A 98 5.00 20.39 -18.56
CA LYS A 98 5.44 21.28 -19.65
C LYS A 98 6.60 22.23 -19.33
N ILE A 99 6.75 22.68 -18.09
CA ILE A 99 7.67 23.78 -17.74
C ILE A 99 8.76 23.27 -16.81
N LEU A 100 9.90 22.90 -17.41
CA LEU A 100 11.17 22.63 -16.71
C LEU A 100 12.04 23.90 -16.55
N THR A 101 11.58 25.07 -17.02
CA THR A 101 12.44 26.27 -17.16
C THR A 101 12.56 27.13 -15.90
N ASP A 102 11.80 26.84 -14.85
CA ASP A 102 12.23 27.15 -13.49
C ASP A 102 12.58 25.82 -12.82
N ARG A 103 13.61 25.79 -11.98
CA ARG A 103 14.17 24.59 -11.33
C ARG A 103 13.20 23.90 -10.33
N GLY A 104 11.89 23.85 -10.59
CA GLY A 104 10.84 23.86 -9.56
C GLY A 104 9.67 22.87 -9.68
N CYS A 105 9.48 22.09 -10.76
CA CYS A 105 8.49 20.99 -10.71
C CYS A 105 9.09 19.74 -10.07
N ARG A 106 9.40 19.88 -8.77
CA ARG A 106 9.91 18.81 -7.89
C ARG A 106 9.07 17.52 -7.98
N ALA A 107 7.76 17.65 -8.22
CA ALA A 107 6.83 16.53 -8.30
C ALA A 107 7.12 15.55 -9.47
N SER A 108 7.35 16.02 -10.70
CA SER A 108 7.65 15.13 -11.84
C SER A 108 9.02 14.47 -11.67
N HIS A 109 9.99 15.24 -11.19
CA HIS A 109 11.30 14.74 -10.79
C HIS A 109 11.18 13.61 -9.73
N ASP A 110 10.38 13.83 -8.69
CA ASP A 110 10.12 12.84 -7.63
C ASP A 110 9.46 11.60 -8.24
N ALA A 111 8.46 11.76 -9.12
CA ALA A 111 7.76 10.66 -9.78
C ALA A 111 8.74 9.72 -10.52
N HIS A 112 9.69 10.27 -11.29
CA HIS A 112 10.66 9.46 -12.04
C HIS A 112 11.55 8.61 -11.11
N VAL A 113 12.10 9.24 -10.07
CA VAL A 113 13.03 8.56 -9.16
C VAL A 113 12.30 7.60 -8.22
N GLN A 114 11.09 7.93 -7.79
CA GLN A 114 10.22 7.02 -7.04
C GLN A 114 9.83 5.79 -7.87
N LEU A 115 9.47 5.98 -9.15
CA LEU A 115 9.20 4.86 -10.07
C LEU A 115 10.43 3.96 -10.24
N GLU A 116 11.63 4.54 -10.34
CA GLU A 116 12.86 3.77 -10.45
C GLU A 116 13.16 2.97 -9.17
N ALA A 117 12.89 3.54 -7.99
CA ALA A 117 12.98 2.80 -6.72
C ALA A 117 12.00 1.63 -6.67
N PHE A 118 10.75 1.84 -7.07
CA PHE A 118 9.75 0.79 -7.19
C PHE A 118 10.23 -0.35 -8.11
N GLN A 119 10.68 -0.02 -9.33
CA GLN A 119 11.20 -1.01 -10.28
C GLN A 119 12.45 -1.73 -9.77
N THR A 120 13.30 -1.05 -9.00
CA THR A 120 14.51 -1.65 -8.41
C THR A 120 14.15 -2.73 -7.41
N ILE A 121 13.20 -2.47 -6.51
CA ILE A 121 12.72 -3.46 -5.54
C ILE A 121 12.12 -4.66 -6.27
N VAL A 122 11.25 -4.41 -7.27
CA VAL A 122 10.65 -5.47 -8.09
C VAL A 122 11.73 -6.32 -8.76
N LYS A 123 12.71 -5.72 -9.43
CA LYS A 123 13.80 -6.43 -10.10
C LYS A 123 14.57 -7.34 -9.14
N VAL A 124 14.92 -6.84 -7.95
CA VAL A 124 15.62 -7.66 -6.94
C VAL A 124 14.77 -8.84 -6.48
N LEU A 125 13.47 -8.64 -6.26
CA LEU A 125 12.55 -9.72 -5.89
C LEU A 125 12.38 -10.76 -7.01
N GLU A 126 12.31 -10.33 -8.27
CA GLU A 126 12.28 -11.23 -9.43
C GLU A 126 13.58 -12.02 -9.58
N GLU A 127 14.74 -11.40 -9.37
CA GLU A 127 16.06 -12.05 -9.37
C GLU A 127 16.14 -13.16 -8.30
N ARG A 128 15.57 -12.91 -7.11
CA ARG A 128 15.56 -13.89 -6.01
C ARG A 128 14.58 -15.04 -6.22
N THR A 129 13.45 -14.80 -6.86
CA THR A 129 12.41 -15.82 -7.07
C THR A 129 12.49 -16.52 -8.42
N SER A 130 13.21 -15.95 -9.38
CA SER A 130 13.14 -16.31 -10.81
C SER A 130 11.71 -16.29 -11.37
N LYS A 131 10.81 -15.50 -10.76
CA LYS A 131 9.41 -15.36 -11.16
C LYS A 131 9.10 -13.91 -11.46
N LYS A 132 8.20 -13.70 -12.43
CA LYS A 132 7.71 -12.36 -12.76
C LYS A 132 6.68 -11.87 -11.76
N ILE A 133 6.81 -10.61 -11.37
CA ILE A 133 5.87 -9.90 -10.50
C ILE A 133 4.94 -9.07 -11.39
N LYS A 134 3.63 -9.16 -11.12
CA LYS A 134 2.64 -8.31 -11.81
C LYS A 134 2.70 -6.90 -11.25
N CYS A 135 2.96 -5.91 -12.08
CA CYS A 135 3.11 -4.52 -11.67
C CYS A 135 1.89 -3.71 -12.09
N TYR A 136 1.34 -2.95 -11.14
CA TYR A 136 0.23 -2.04 -11.35
C TYR A 136 0.59 -0.64 -10.87
N ALA A 137 0.05 0.38 -11.53
CA ALA A 137 0.13 1.75 -11.07
C ALA A 137 -1.26 2.41 -11.05
N GLN A 138 -1.51 3.26 -10.04
CA GLN A 138 -2.73 4.05 -9.94
C GLN A 138 -2.39 5.48 -9.51
N GLU A 139 -2.71 6.43 -10.38
CA GLU A 139 -2.58 7.86 -10.16
C GLU A 139 -3.65 8.58 -10.99
N PRO A 140 -4.59 9.30 -10.35
CA PRO A 140 -5.59 10.11 -11.04
C PRO A 140 -5.03 11.14 -12.02
N SER A 141 -3.82 11.66 -11.79
CA SER A 141 -3.19 12.65 -12.65
C SER A 141 -2.50 12.07 -13.90
N PHE A 142 -2.52 10.75 -14.13
CA PHE A 142 -1.84 10.17 -15.29
C PHE A 142 -2.46 10.60 -16.62
N THR A 143 -1.63 11.18 -17.48
CA THR A 143 -1.94 11.51 -18.86
C THR A 143 -1.86 10.28 -19.78
N PRO A 144 -2.35 10.35 -21.03
CA PRO A 144 -2.17 9.27 -21.99
C PRO A 144 -0.69 8.91 -22.24
N SER A 145 0.21 9.90 -22.17
CA SER A 145 1.65 9.66 -22.32
C SER A 145 2.26 9.00 -21.10
N ASP A 146 1.82 9.35 -19.89
CA ASP A 146 2.23 8.64 -18.65
C ASP A 146 1.81 7.17 -18.74
N LYS A 147 0.56 6.91 -19.15
CA LYS A 147 0.02 5.56 -19.32
C LYS A 147 0.83 4.76 -20.35
N ALA A 148 1.08 5.34 -21.52
CA ALA A 148 1.87 4.69 -22.57
C ALA A 148 3.32 4.40 -22.13
N TYR A 149 3.94 5.33 -21.40
CA TYR A 149 5.27 5.15 -20.84
C TYR A 149 5.31 4.00 -19.81
N LEU A 150 4.39 3.98 -18.84
CA LEU A 150 4.30 2.91 -17.84
C LEU A 150 4.03 1.53 -18.48
N SER A 151 3.13 1.47 -19.47
CA SER A 151 2.88 0.23 -20.21
C SER A 151 4.13 -0.26 -20.96
N SER A 152 4.99 0.64 -21.47
CA SER A 152 6.26 0.24 -22.10
C SER A 152 7.24 -0.43 -21.13
N LEU A 153 7.06 -0.20 -19.81
CA LEU A 153 7.82 -0.85 -18.74
C LEU A 153 7.17 -2.15 -18.24
N GLY A 154 6.02 -2.55 -18.80
CA GLY A 154 5.25 -3.70 -18.34
C GLY A 154 4.44 -3.44 -17.07
N ILE A 155 4.08 -2.17 -16.82
CA ILE A 155 3.25 -1.76 -15.69
C ILE A 155 1.84 -1.47 -16.19
N ASP A 156 0.85 -2.17 -15.65
CA ASP A 156 -0.56 -1.98 -15.97
C ASP A 156 -1.12 -0.78 -15.20
N VAL A 157 -1.62 0.23 -15.90
CA VAL A 157 -2.22 1.40 -15.26
C VAL A 157 -3.70 1.17 -15.02
N LEU A 158 -4.11 1.33 -13.77
CA LEU A 158 -5.49 1.17 -13.32
C LEU A 158 -6.08 2.52 -12.95
N ASP A 159 -7.36 2.71 -13.28
CA ASP A 159 -8.10 3.87 -12.82
C ASP A 159 -8.47 3.72 -11.34
N SER A 160 -8.45 4.83 -10.60
CA SER A 160 -8.86 4.83 -9.19
C SER A 160 -10.34 4.45 -9.05
N PRO A 161 -10.73 3.60 -8.09
CA PRO A 161 -9.95 3.05 -6.97
C PRO A 161 -9.43 1.60 -7.16
N ALA A 162 -9.35 1.08 -8.39
CA ALA A 162 -9.22 -0.36 -8.65
C ALA A 162 -7.98 -1.02 -8.02
N ALA A 163 -6.84 -0.32 -7.95
CA ALA A 163 -5.60 -0.89 -7.42
C ALA A 163 -5.66 -1.19 -5.91
N PHE A 164 -6.57 -0.54 -5.15
CA PHE A 164 -6.73 -0.83 -3.73
C PHE A 164 -7.23 -2.27 -3.50
N GLY A 165 -8.05 -2.80 -4.42
CA GLY A 165 -8.54 -4.17 -4.36
C GLY A 165 -7.48 -5.25 -4.65
N LEU A 166 -6.26 -4.87 -5.03
CA LEU A 166 -5.15 -5.80 -5.31
C LEU A 166 -4.24 -6.02 -4.09
N VAL A 167 -4.49 -5.34 -2.97
CA VAL A 167 -3.66 -5.46 -1.78
C VAL A 167 -3.96 -6.78 -1.08
N THR A 168 -2.92 -7.57 -0.84
CA THR A 168 -2.94 -8.87 -0.17
C THR A 168 -1.65 -9.08 0.60
N ALA A 169 -1.56 -10.13 1.41
CA ALA A 169 -0.33 -10.53 2.11
C ALA A 169 0.87 -10.83 1.17
N ARG A 170 0.64 -10.96 -0.15
CA ARG A 170 1.65 -11.23 -1.18
C ARG A 170 1.84 -10.04 -2.14
N THR A 171 1.33 -8.88 -1.74
CA THR A 171 1.43 -7.63 -2.49
C THR A 171 2.51 -6.73 -1.89
N PHE A 172 3.36 -6.18 -2.75
CA PHE A 172 4.21 -5.03 -2.45
C PHE A 172 3.45 -3.76 -2.78
N VAL A 173 3.20 -2.91 -1.79
CA VAL A 173 2.57 -1.59 -1.99
C VAL A 173 3.60 -0.50 -1.79
N PHE A 174 3.72 0.36 -2.79
CA PHE A 174 4.62 1.50 -2.81
C PHE A 174 3.81 2.79 -2.94
N GLY A 175 4.03 3.75 -2.04
CA GLY A 175 3.35 5.05 -2.06
C GLY A 175 4.08 6.07 -1.22
N ILE A 176 4.93 6.88 -1.84
CA ILE A 176 5.71 7.89 -1.12
C ILE A 176 4.98 9.22 -1.17
N HIS A 177 4.83 9.89 -0.01
CA HIS A 177 4.06 11.13 0.15
C HIS A 177 2.57 11.00 -0.20
N LEU A 178 2.05 9.77 -0.18
CA LEU A 178 0.65 9.49 -0.43
C LEU A 178 -0.23 10.06 0.71
N PRO A 179 -1.34 10.76 0.41
CA PRO A 179 -2.25 11.28 1.44
C PRO A 179 -2.78 10.17 2.35
N HIS A 180 -2.98 10.48 3.64
CA HIS A 180 -3.39 9.48 4.64
C HIS A 180 -4.70 8.78 4.31
N TYR A 181 -5.67 9.48 3.71
CA TYR A 181 -6.94 8.87 3.34
C TYR A 181 -6.77 7.79 2.26
N ALA A 182 -5.81 7.93 1.34
CA ALA A 182 -5.52 6.94 0.30
C ALA A 182 -4.89 5.67 0.90
N TRP A 183 -4.08 5.81 1.95
CA TRP A 183 -3.66 4.66 2.77
C TRP A 183 -4.82 3.98 3.46
N GLY A 184 -5.85 4.74 3.86
CA GLY A 184 -7.10 4.20 4.41
C GLY A 184 -7.76 3.20 3.49
N TYR A 185 -7.80 3.50 2.20
CA TYR A 185 -8.35 2.58 1.20
C TYR A 185 -7.42 1.40 0.90
N ALA A 186 -6.13 1.67 0.68
CA ALA A 186 -5.17 0.63 0.33
C ALA A 186 -5.03 -0.44 1.41
N LEU A 187 -5.20 -0.07 2.69
CA LEU A 187 -5.03 -0.96 3.84
C LEU A 187 -6.35 -1.44 4.45
N ALA A 188 -7.50 -1.06 3.86
CA ALA A 188 -8.83 -1.29 4.46
C ALA A 188 -9.10 -2.78 4.73
N GLU A 189 -8.95 -3.62 3.71
CA GLU A 189 -9.33 -5.03 3.75
C GLU A 189 -8.15 -5.92 4.16
N HIS A 190 -6.99 -5.75 3.52
CA HIS A 190 -5.82 -6.58 3.73
C HIS A 190 -4.56 -5.74 3.96
N LEU A 191 -3.58 -6.34 4.66
CA LEU A 191 -2.26 -5.74 4.83
C LEU A 191 -1.30 -6.31 3.78
N PRO A 192 -0.41 -5.48 3.20
CA PRO A 192 0.58 -5.92 2.23
C PRO A 192 1.66 -6.79 2.86
N GLY A 193 2.31 -7.61 2.03
CA GLY A 193 3.51 -8.34 2.43
C GLY A 193 4.73 -7.43 2.54
N LEU A 194 4.82 -6.44 1.66
CA LEU A 194 5.87 -5.42 1.66
C LEU A 194 5.23 -4.04 1.48
N TYR A 195 5.57 -3.10 2.34
CA TYR A 195 5.14 -1.72 2.28
C TYR A 195 6.36 -0.82 2.16
N VAL A 196 6.31 0.13 1.24
CA VAL A 196 7.26 1.24 1.17
C VAL A 196 6.47 2.54 1.03
N GLY A 197 6.61 3.43 2.00
CA GLY A 197 5.83 4.64 2.04
C GLY A 197 6.19 5.53 3.21
N THR A 198 5.44 6.62 3.37
CA THR A 198 5.69 7.63 4.40
C THR A 198 5.84 7.00 5.79
N ASP A 199 6.81 7.47 6.58
CA ASP A 199 7.05 7.10 7.98
C ASP A 199 5.86 7.58 8.80
N LEU A 200 5.04 6.64 9.20
CA LEU A 200 3.80 6.93 9.89
C LEU A 200 4.03 7.25 11.38
N ARG A 201 5.26 7.21 11.92
CA ARG A 201 5.58 7.86 13.21
C ARG A 201 5.50 9.38 13.12
N SER A 202 5.64 9.95 11.92
CA SER A 202 5.35 11.38 11.71
C SER A 202 3.88 11.69 11.93
N LEU A 203 2.97 10.70 11.83
CA LEU A 203 1.54 10.85 12.14
C LEU A 203 1.24 10.89 13.64
N ASP A 204 2.06 10.27 14.49
CA ASP A 204 1.91 10.37 15.95
C ASP A 204 2.07 11.82 16.43
N GLY A 205 2.74 12.67 15.64
CA GLY A 205 2.92 14.10 15.89
C GLY A 205 1.96 15.03 15.10
N VAL A 206 1.15 14.50 14.18
CA VAL A 206 0.14 15.30 13.45
C VAL A 206 -1.03 15.55 14.39
N ASN A 207 -0.93 16.67 15.09
CA ASN A 207 -1.96 17.41 15.84
C ASN A 207 -3.11 16.57 16.44
N ILE A 208 -3.15 16.57 17.77
CA ILE A 208 -4.19 16.06 18.66
C ILE A 208 -5.63 16.58 18.32
N GLY A 209 -5.77 17.47 17.32
CA GLY A 209 -7.05 17.89 16.72
C GLY A 209 -7.53 17.09 15.48
N LEU A 210 -6.70 16.26 14.84
CA LEU A 210 -7.08 15.38 13.72
C LEU A 210 -7.37 13.93 14.16
N ALA A 211 -7.09 13.59 15.42
CA ALA A 211 -7.37 12.28 16.02
C ALA A 211 -8.87 11.97 16.14
N GLU A 212 -9.75 12.91 15.81
CA GLU A 212 -11.20 12.67 15.66
C GLU A 212 -11.58 12.14 14.27
N ASP A 213 -10.67 12.15 13.29
CA ASP A 213 -10.90 11.57 11.98
C ASP A 213 -10.85 10.02 12.06
N GLU A 214 -12.02 9.41 11.86
CA GLU A 214 -12.19 7.95 11.92
C GLU A 214 -11.31 7.22 10.89
N VAL A 215 -11.08 7.82 9.71
CA VAL A 215 -10.25 7.26 8.64
C VAL A 215 -8.79 7.24 9.06
N LEU A 216 -8.29 8.37 9.57
CA LEU A 216 -6.90 8.46 10.04
C LEU A 216 -6.63 7.48 11.18
N ARG A 217 -7.57 7.35 12.13
CA ARG A 217 -7.45 6.38 13.24
C ARG A 217 -7.41 4.94 12.75
N LYS A 218 -8.21 4.59 11.72
CA LYS A 218 -8.16 3.26 11.10
C LYS A 218 -6.81 3.01 10.42
N VAL A 219 -6.29 3.98 9.66
CA VAL A 219 -4.96 3.89 9.04
C VAL A 219 -3.88 3.63 10.06
N ILE A 220 -3.85 4.42 11.14
CA ILE A 220 -2.89 4.25 12.24
C ILE A 220 -2.99 2.85 12.84
N GLY A 221 -4.21 2.34 13.09
CA GLY A 221 -4.42 0.99 13.60
C GLY A 221 -3.86 -0.09 12.67
N ARG A 222 -4.17 -0.01 11.36
CA ARG A 222 -3.72 -0.98 10.35
C ARG A 222 -2.21 -0.98 10.17
N VAL A 223 -1.59 0.18 10.27
CA VAL A 223 -0.13 0.32 10.19
C VAL A 223 0.51 -0.20 11.46
N GLY A 224 -0.10 0.04 12.63
CA GLY A 224 0.32 -0.56 13.90
C GLY A 224 0.24 -2.09 13.89
N GLU A 225 -0.75 -2.68 13.20
CA GLU A 225 -0.79 -4.12 12.91
C GLU A 225 0.40 -4.55 12.05
N MET A 226 0.58 -3.92 10.89
CA MET A 226 1.67 -4.22 9.96
C MET A 226 3.05 -4.10 10.62
N SER A 227 3.29 -3.04 11.40
CA SER A 227 4.57 -2.80 12.08
C SER A 227 4.89 -3.82 13.18
N ARG A 228 3.90 -4.54 13.73
CA ARG A 228 4.15 -5.61 14.71
C ARG A 228 4.61 -6.91 14.05
N GLU A 229 4.12 -7.15 12.84
CA GLU A 229 4.37 -8.38 12.07
C GLU A 229 5.58 -8.26 11.14
N ALA A 230 6.00 -7.03 10.86
CA ALA A 230 7.07 -6.71 9.93
C ALA A 230 8.39 -6.37 10.62
N ASP A 231 9.49 -6.67 9.95
CA ASP A 231 10.75 -5.99 10.19
C ASP A 231 10.75 -4.64 9.44
N ARG A 232 11.51 -3.68 9.98
CA ARG A 232 11.49 -2.28 9.53
C ARG A 232 12.88 -1.78 9.20
N TRP A 233 12.98 -1.05 8.09
CA TRP A 233 14.16 -0.30 7.71
C TRP A 233 13.79 1.12 7.31
N ALA A 234 14.64 2.08 7.65
CA ALA A 234 14.56 3.39 7.02
C ALA A 234 14.90 3.25 5.53
N PHE A 235 14.22 3.99 4.67
CA PHE A 235 14.61 4.06 3.28
C PHE A 235 16.01 4.68 3.17
N PRO A 236 16.94 4.09 2.40
CA PRO A 236 18.32 4.55 2.37
C PRO A 236 18.42 5.93 1.71
N VAL A 237 18.93 6.90 2.48
CA VAL A 237 19.17 8.29 2.06
C VAL A 237 20.56 8.82 2.51
N ALA A 238 21.40 7.93 3.04
CA ALA A 238 22.52 8.27 3.95
C ALA A 238 23.66 9.12 3.34
N GLY A 239 23.72 9.29 2.00
CA GLY A 239 24.68 10.16 1.32
C GLY A 239 24.08 11.42 0.69
N GLU A 240 22.78 11.62 0.80
CA GLU A 240 22.02 12.51 -0.09
C GLU A 240 21.08 13.47 0.63
N TRP A 241 21.19 13.58 1.96
CA TRP A 241 20.29 14.36 2.81
C TRP A 241 20.21 15.86 2.43
N ASP A 242 21.32 16.45 1.96
CA ASP A 242 21.38 17.82 1.44
C ASP A 242 21.00 17.96 -0.04
N SER A 243 20.68 16.85 -0.70
CA SER A 243 20.31 16.82 -2.10
C SER A 243 18.80 16.68 -2.27
N TRP A 244 18.31 17.03 -3.46
CA TRP A 244 16.91 16.82 -3.82
C TRP A 244 16.48 15.34 -3.66
N LEU A 245 17.38 14.37 -3.88
CA LEU A 245 17.09 12.93 -3.70
C LEU A 245 16.79 12.56 -2.24
N GLY A 246 17.52 13.16 -1.28
CA GLY A 246 17.25 12.98 0.13
C GLY A 246 15.86 13.49 0.51
N ALA A 247 15.42 14.60 -0.10
CA ALA A 247 14.08 15.12 0.11
C ALA A 247 12.99 14.24 -0.55
N THR A 248 13.27 13.60 -1.70
CA THR A 248 12.32 12.71 -2.38
C THR A 248 11.89 11.55 -1.49
N PHE A 249 12.84 10.95 -0.77
CA PHE A 249 12.62 9.78 0.09
C PHE A 249 12.56 10.11 1.59
N ALA A 250 12.59 11.40 1.95
CA ALA A 250 12.55 11.85 3.34
C ALA A 250 11.31 11.29 4.04
N GLY A 251 11.51 10.73 5.24
CA GLY A 251 10.43 10.13 6.02
C GLY A 251 9.75 9.00 5.25
N THR A 252 10.52 8.10 4.63
CA THR A 252 10.02 6.86 4.01
C THR A 252 10.59 5.66 4.76
N ASP A 253 9.75 4.67 5.02
CA ASP A 253 10.14 3.38 5.59
C ASP A 253 9.84 2.23 4.66
N ILE A 254 10.57 1.15 4.89
CA ILE A 254 10.34 -0.19 4.35
C ILE A 254 9.83 -1.04 5.51
N LEU A 255 8.64 -1.62 5.36
CA LEU A 255 8.06 -2.58 6.29
C LEU A 255 7.81 -3.88 5.52
N TRP A 256 8.50 -4.95 5.90
CA TRP A 256 8.35 -6.25 5.26
C TRP A 256 7.85 -7.28 6.27
N ARG A 257 6.69 -7.86 6.01
CA ARG A 257 6.11 -8.91 6.85
C ARG A 257 7.05 -10.10 6.90
N ARG A 258 7.37 -10.57 8.11
CA ARG A 258 8.17 -11.78 8.32
C ARG A 258 7.44 -13.00 7.78
N GLN A 259 8.19 -13.94 7.23
CA GLN A 259 7.64 -15.24 6.89
C GLN A 259 7.28 -15.97 8.19
N GLU A 260 6.06 -16.49 8.27
CA GLU A 260 5.70 -17.39 9.36
C GLU A 260 6.61 -18.62 9.29
N LYS A 261 7.21 -18.99 10.41
CA LYS A 261 7.95 -20.24 10.49
C LYS A 261 6.91 -21.36 10.37
N ASP A 262 7.13 -22.34 9.52
CA ASP A 262 6.26 -23.52 9.28
C ASP A 262 6.02 -24.41 10.54
N GLY A 263 6.19 -23.89 11.75
CA GLY A 263 6.02 -24.60 13.01
C GLY A 263 4.63 -24.54 13.64
N ASP A 264 3.76 -23.59 13.25
CA ASP A 264 2.42 -23.46 13.86
C ASP A 264 1.27 -23.95 12.94
N ALA A 265 1.49 -24.09 11.63
CA ALA A 265 0.45 -24.56 10.69
C ALA A 265 0.17 -26.08 10.79
N VAL A 266 1.13 -26.87 11.27
CA VAL A 266 0.94 -28.33 11.43
C VAL A 266 0.04 -28.65 12.63
N GLU A 267 -0.01 -27.78 13.66
CA GLU A 267 -0.86 -28.02 14.83
C GLU A 267 -2.36 -27.75 14.60
N GLU A 268 -2.74 -26.94 13.61
CA GLU A 268 -4.16 -26.72 13.28
C GLU A 268 -4.72 -27.78 12.32
N GLU A 269 -3.95 -28.23 11.31
CA GLU A 269 -4.38 -29.34 10.44
C GLU A 269 -4.42 -30.69 11.18
N GLU A 270 -3.51 -30.96 12.13
CA GLU A 270 -3.61 -32.19 12.95
C GLU A 270 -4.77 -32.14 13.97
N LYS A 271 -5.21 -30.95 14.40
CA LYS A 271 -6.38 -30.81 15.29
C LYS A 271 -7.71 -30.93 14.53
N GLU A 272 -7.80 -30.48 13.27
CA GLU A 272 -8.97 -30.74 12.42
C GLU A 272 -9.05 -32.20 11.96
N ALA A 273 -7.92 -32.82 11.59
CA ALA A 273 -7.90 -34.23 11.19
C ALA A 273 -8.21 -35.20 12.35
N GLN A 274 -7.82 -34.87 13.59
CA GLN A 274 -8.17 -35.67 14.77
C GLN A 274 -9.57 -35.36 15.34
N GLY A 275 -10.23 -34.29 14.88
CA GLY A 275 -11.59 -33.92 15.27
C GLY A 275 -12.69 -34.65 14.48
N GLU A 276 -12.44 -34.99 13.22
CA GLU A 276 -13.44 -35.64 12.36
C GLU A 276 -13.51 -37.17 12.51
N GLU A 277 -12.47 -37.84 13.03
CA GLU A 277 -12.44 -39.31 13.10
C GLU A 277 -13.15 -39.93 14.33
N LYS A 278 -13.73 -39.11 15.24
CA LYS A 278 -14.49 -39.59 16.42
C LYS A 278 -16.00 -39.39 16.35
N GLY A 279 -16.54 -39.15 15.15
CA GLY A 279 -17.93 -38.74 14.96
C GLY A 279 -18.82 -39.66 14.12
N SER A 280 -18.52 -40.94 13.88
CA SER A 280 -19.50 -41.81 13.19
C SER A 280 -19.22 -43.31 13.36
N THR A 281 -19.62 -43.89 14.50
CA THR A 281 -20.01 -45.31 14.59
C THR A 281 -20.78 -45.54 15.89
N ALA A 282 -22.04 -45.10 15.94
CA ALA A 282 -22.95 -45.56 16.99
C ALA A 282 -24.39 -45.61 16.46
N GLY A 283 -24.85 -46.83 16.22
CA GLY A 283 -26.26 -47.20 16.36
C GLY A 283 -27.01 -47.43 15.06
N LEU A 284 -27.09 -48.69 14.61
CA LEU A 284 -28.37 -49.24 14.15
C LEU A 284 -28.34 -50.78 14.03
N GLU A 285 -28.23 -51.52 15.14
CA GLU A 285 -28.71 -52.92 15.16
C GLU A 285 -29.24 -53.27 16.55
N LYS A 286 -30.57 -53.41 16.67
CA LYS A 286 -31.29 -54.41 17.49
C LYS A 286 -32.77 -54.06 17.64
N GLU A 287 -33.62 -54.86 16.97
CA GLU A 287 -34.92 -55.42 17.39
C GLU A 287 -35.52 -55.99 16.09
N VAL A 288 -35.94 -57.25 15.98
CA VAL A 288 -37.08 -57.84 16.67
C VAL A 288 -36.95 -59.37 16.66
N THR A 289 -36.97 -60.02 17.83
CA THR A 289 -37.45 -61.41 17.96
C THR A 289 -38.26 -61.53 19.25
N GLY A 290 -39.46 -62.13 19.13
CA GLY A 290 -40.17 -62.72 20.25
C GLY A 290 -41.60 -62.23 20.48
N LEU A 291 -42.56 -62.79 19.74
CA LEU A 291 -43.92 -63.01 20.25
C LEU A 291 -44.10 -64.51 20.52
N SER A 292 -44.54 -64.78 21.75
CA SER A 292 -44.63 -66.06 22.44
C SER A 292 -45.82 -66.89 21.99
N LEU A 293 -45.68 -68.22 22.15
CA LEU A 293 -46.76 -69.19 22.19
C LEU A 293 -47.71 -68.91 23.36
N GLY A 294 -49.01 -69.12 23.10
CA GLY A 294 -50.13 -69.22 24.02
C GLY A 294 -51.38 -69.60 23.24
#